data_AF-A0A7R9HCY5-F1
#
_entry.id   AF-A0A7R9HCY5-F1
#
_cell.length_a   1.000
_cell.length_b   1.000
_cell.length_c   1.000
_cell.angle_alpha   90.00
_cell.angle_beta   90.00
_cell.angle_gamma   90.00
#
_symmetry.space_group_name_H-M   'P 1'
#
loop_
_entity.id
_entity.type
_entity.pdbx_description
1 polymer ?
#
loop_
_entity_poly.entity_id
_entity_poly.type
_entity_poly.pdbx_seq_one_letter_code
_entity_poly.pdbx_strand_id
1 'polypeptide(L)'
;MHYRYHVAKFQYSSSFRDKLQWQVGAWGPCLPVSPAGLAAEAADIPERDNLGVTQRNVTCVLVSHDAVKVHRVVYDDNCFTVARKPDPVRFCHIPKPQDCVVSQFSSWSLCDGCGDDVNNQTRVRVVIVAPMNGGKPCPEVS
;
A
#
# COMPACT_ATOMS: atom_id res chain seq x y z
N MET A 1 -28.98 22.61 25.40
CA MET A 1 -29.62 22.84 24.07
C MET A 1 -28.56 22.66 23.00
N HIS A 2 -28.55 21.52 22.30
CA HIS A 2 -27.64 21.29 21.17
C HIS A 2 -28.35 21.69 19.87
N TYR A 3 -27.90 22.77 19.25
CA TYR A 3 -28.37 23.16 17.92
C TYR A 3 -27.80 22.17 16.90
N ARG A 4 -28.66 21.36 16.28
CA ARG A 4 -28.30 20.54 15.11
C ARG A 4 -28.33 21.45 13.88
N TYR A 5 -27.16 21.86 13.41
CA TYR A 5 -27.04 22.51 12.12
C TYR A 5 -27.30 21.47 11.02
N HIS A 6 -28.42 21.61 10.32
CA HIS A 6 -28.67 20.84 9.11
C HIS A 6 -27.95 21.54 7.95
N VAL A 7 -26.87 20.93 7.45
CA VAL A 7 -26.22 21.38 6.22
C VAL A 7 -27.15 21.01 5.05
N ALA A 8 -27.65 22.01 4.33
CA ALA A 8 -28.51 21.80 3.18
C ALA A 8 -27.73 21.08 2.07
N LYS A 9 -28.19 19.89 1.67
CA LYS A 9 -27.64 19.16 0.51
C LYS A 9 -28.23 19.74 -0.77
N PHE A 10 -27.38 20.27 -1.64
CA PHE A 10 -27.79 20.78 -2.94
C PHE A 10 -27.87 19.64 -3.96
N GLN A 11 -29.08 19.39 -4.48
CA GLN A 11 -29.33 18.47 -5.58
C GLN A 11 -29.34 19.23 -6.90
N TYR A 12 -28.64 18.71 -7.90
CA TYR A 12 -28.62 19.31 -9.23
C TYR A 12 -29.82 18.87 -10.05
N SER A 13 -30.32 19.77 -10.91
CA SER A 13 -31.36 19.45 -11.87
C SER A 13 -30.88 18.45 -12.92
N SER A 14 -31.82 17.78 -13.58
CA SER A 14 -31.58 16.81 -14.66
C SER A 14 -30.72 17.38 -15.80
N SER A 15 -30.73 18.69 -16.00
CA SER A 15 -29.95 19.42 -17.01
C SER A 15 -28.44 19.46 -16.77
N PHE A 16 -27.95 19.01 -15.61
CA PHE A 16 -26.50 18.90 -15.31
C PHE A 16 -26.01 17.45 -15.29
N ARG A 17 -26.86 16.50 -15.68
CA ARG A 17 -26.57 15.06 -15.64
C ARG A 17 -25.33 14.69 -16.44
N ASP A 18 -25.12 15.32 -17.59
CA ASP A 18 -23.97 15.18 -18.49
C ASP A 18 -22.66 15.71 -17.90
N LYS A 19 -22.73 16.54 -16.85
CA LYS A 19 -21.58 17.18 -16.21
C LYS A 19 -21.25 16.60 -14.84
N LEU A 20 -22.04 15.63 -14.36
CA LEU A 20 -21.78 14.94 -13.10
C LEU A 20 -20.95 13.69 -13.38
N GLN A 21 -19.78 13.61 -12.72
CA GLN A 21 -18.86 12.50 -12.94
C GLN A 21 -18.24 12.03 -11.63
N TRP A 22 -18.04 10.70 -11.52
CA TRP A 22 -17.18 10.14 -10.49
C TRP A 22 -15.72 10.36 -10.86
N GLN A 23 -15.02 11.14 -10.05
CA GLN A 23 -13.57 11.24 -10.13
C GLN A 23 -12.95 10.15 -9.26
N VAL A 24 -12.12 9.32 -9.88
CA VAL A 24 -11.50 8.15 -9.25
C VAL A 24 -10.00 8.38 -9.15
N GLY A 25 -9.49 8.40 -7.92
CA GLY A 25 -8.06 8.49 -7.65
C GLY A 25 -7.33 7.17 -7.91
N ALA A 26 -6.00 7.25 -7.91
CA ALA A 26 -5.16 6.06 -7.90
C ALA A 26 -5.35 5.26 -6.60
N TRP A 27 -5.09 3.96 -6.68
CA TRP A 27 -5.01 3.11 -5.49
C TRP A 27 -3.79 3.51 -4.64
N GLY A 28 -4.01 3.65 -3.33
CA GLY A 28 -2.93 3.80 -2.37
C GLY A 28 -2.15 2.50 -2.15
N PRO A 29 -1.14 2.52 -1.26
CA PRO A 29 -0.42 1.30 -0.89
C PRO A 29 -1.36 0.28 -0.23
N CYS A 30 -0.98 -1.01 -0.32
CA CYS A 30 -1.64 -2.07 0.42
C CYS A 30 -1.21 -2.00 1.90
N LEU A 31 -2.15 -1.77 2.81
CA LEU A 31 -1.89 -1.66 4.24
C LEU A 31 -2.55 -2.81 5.01
N PRO A 32 -1.96 -3.28 6.12
CA PRO A 32 -2.52 -4.38 6.89
C PRO A 32 -3.90 -4.00 7.45
N VAL A 33 -4.84 -4.93 7.40
CA VAL A 33 -6.14 -4.76 8.07
C VAL A 33 -5.92 -4.82 9.58
N SER A 34 -6.16 -3.72 10.29
CA SER A 34 -6.07 -3.73 11.75
C SER A 34 -7.23 -4.55 12.34
N PRO A 35 -7.04 -5.23 13.48
CA PRO A 35 -8.11 -5.96 14.16
C PRO A 35 -9.30 -5.08 14.55
N ALA A 36 -9.14 -3.75 14.58
CA ALA A 36 -10.20 -2.80 14.93
C ALA A 36 -11.23 -2.58 13.80
N GLY A 37 -10.93 -2.95 12.56
CA GLY A 37 -11.82 -2.75 11.41
C GLY A 37 -12.58 -4.01 10.94
N LEU A 38 -12.22 -5.18 11.47
CA LEU A 38 -12.88 -6.45 11.17
C LEU A 38 -13.61 -6.87 12.43
N ALA A 39 -14.92 -7.09 12.31
CA ALA A 39 -15.73 -7.68 13.38
C ALA A 39 -14.99 -8.85 14.04
N ALA A 40 -15.09 -8.93 15.37
CA ALA A 40 -14.42 -9.89 16.24
C ALA A 40 -14.72 -11.38 15.93
N GLU A 41 -15.45 -11.68 14.87
CA GLU A 41 -15.97 -13.01 14.49
C GLU A 41 -15.04 -13.79 13.56
N ALA A 42 -13.78 -13.39 13.39
CA ALA A 42 -12.82 -14.08 12.52
C ALA A 42 -11.47 -14.34 13.19
N ALA A 43 -11.49 -14.59 14.50
CA ALA A 43 -10.32 -14.87 15.32
C ALA A 43 -9.76 -16.31 15.16
N ASP A 44 -10.34 -17.14 14.29
CA ASP A 44 -10.03 -18.58 14.21
C ASP A 44 -9.63 -19.07 12.80
N ILE A 45 -9.10 -18.16 11.95
CA ILE A 45 -8.58 -18.53 10.62
C ILE A 45 -7.05 -18.36 10.62
N PRO A 46 -6.25 -19.44 10.46
CA PRO A 46 -4.78 -19.40 10.57
C PRO A 46 -4.04 -18.63 9.46
N GLU A 47 -4.76 -17.98 8.53
CA GLU A 47 -4.22 -17.53 7.24
C GLU A 47 -4.46 -16.03 6.97
N ARG A 48 -4.55 -15.21 8.03
CA ARG A 48 -4.65 -13.75 7.92
C ARG A 48 -3.30 -13.04 7.81
N ASP A 49 -2.20 -13.78 7.87
CA ASP A 49 -0.88 -13.20 7.67
C ASP A 49 -0.78 -12.72 6.22
N ASN A 50 -0.55 -11.41 6.04
CA ASN A 50 -0.32 -10.75 4.76
C ASN A 50 -1.54 -10.39 3.92
N LEU A 51 -2.72 -10.34 4.53
CA LEU A 51 -3.87 -9.66 3.92
C LEU A 51 -3.85 -8.17 4.27
N GLY A 52 -4.13 -7.35 3.27
CA GLY A 52 -4.26 -5.92 3.42
C GLY A 52 -5.44 -5.35 2.64
N VAL A 53 -5.65 -4.06 2.84
CA VAL A 53 -6.59 -3.25 2.07
C VAL A 53 -5.86 -2.06 1.47
N THR A 54 -6.17 -1.77 0.21
CA THR A 54 -5.83 -0.50 -0.43
C THR A 54 -7.08 0.35 -0.56
N GLN A 55 -6.91 1.65 -0.45
CA GLN A 55 -7.98 2.63 -0.56
C GLN A 55 -7.67 3.63 -1.67
N ARG A 56 -8.71 4.16 -2.28
CA ARG A 56 -8.63 5.28 -3.24
C ARG A 56 -9.74 6.29 -2.97
N ASN A 57 -9.49 7.53 -3.38
CA ASN A 57 -10.52 8.55 -3.31
C ASN A 57 -11.51 8.38 -4.47
N VAL A 58 -12.80 8.42 -4.15
CA VAL A 58 -13.89 8.41 -5.12
C VAL A 58 -14.83 9.54 -4.75
N THR A 59 -14.81 10.62 -5.54
CA THR A 59 -15.55 11.86 -5.27
C THR A 59 -16.48 12.19 -6.42
N CYS A 60 -17.71 12.61 -6.10
CA CYS A 60 -18.61 13.15 -7.11
C CYS A 60 -18.21 14.60 -7.43
N VAL A 61 -18.05 14.91 -8.70
CA VAL A 61 -17.64 16.23 -9.17
C VAL A 61 -18.56 16.75 -10.27
N LEU A 62 -18.69 18.08 -10.31
CA LEU A 62 -19.21 18.78 -11.48
C LEU A 62 -18.02 19.16 -12.38
N VAL A 63 -18.03 18.68 -13.62
CA VAL A 63 -17.01 18.97 -14.62
C VAL A 63 -17.49 20.01 -15.64
N SER A 64 -16.55 20.64 -16.36
CA SER A 64 -16.87 21.46 -17.53
C SER A 64 -17.44 20.62 -18.67
N HIS A 65 -17.97 21.27 -19.72
CA HIS A 65 -18.56 20.60 -20.89
C HIS A 65 -17.66 19.53 -21.55
N ASP A 66 -16.34 19.64 -21.39
CA ASP A 66 -15.37 18.70 -21.99
C ASP A 66 -14.84 17.63 -21.02
N ALA A 67 -15.38 17.54 -19.79
CA ALA A 67 -14.92 16.65 -18.71
C ALA A 67 -13.43 16.79 -18.28
N VAL A 68 -12.70 17.74 -18.87
CA VAL A 68 -11.26 17.94 -18.62
C VAL A 68 -10.99 18.68 -17.31
N LYS A 69 -11.91 19.56 -16.88
CA LYS A 69 -11.70 20.40 -15.69
C LYS A 69 -12.79 20.18 -14.65
N VAL A 70 -12.37 19.81 -13.44
CA VAL A 70 -13.23 19.76 -12.26
C VAL A 70 -13.55 21.19 -11.83
N HIS A 71 -14.83 21.52 -11.78
CA HIS A 71 -15.30 22.82 -11.31
C HIS A 71 -15.47 22.83 -9.79
N ARG A 72 -16.16 21.82 -9.24
CA ARG A 72 -16.32 21.64 -7.79
C ARG A 72 -16.65 20.20 -7.40
N VAL A 73 -16.32 19.84 -6.18
CA VAL A 73 -16.79 18.61 -5.52
C VAL A 73 -18.22 18.82 -5.04
N VAL A 74 -19.08 17.83 -5.26
CA VAL A 74 -20.50 17.87 -4.89
C VAL A 74 -20.86 16.62 -4.08
N TYR A 75 -22.05 16.59 -3.50
CA TYR A 75 -22.52 15.42 -2.77
C TYR A 75 -22.70 14.21 -3.68
N ASP A 76 -22.29 13.04 -3.20
CA ASP A 76 -22.38 11.73 -3.85
C ASP A 76 -23.78 11.39 -4.37
N ASP A 77 -24.81 11.84 -3.64
CA ASP A 77 -26.23 11.69 -4.00
C ASP A 77 -26.52 12.13 -5.44
N ASN A 78 -25.78 13.13 -5.95
CA ASN A 78 -25.92 13.61 -7.31
C ASN A 78 -25.42 12.60 -8.35
N CYS A 79 -24.25 12.00 -8.11
CA CYS A 79 -23.66 11.06 -9.06
C CYS A 79 -24.32 9.67 -9.03
N PHE A 80 -24.99 9.28 -7.94
CA PHE A 80 -25.73 8.01 -7.91
C PHE A 80 -26.84 7.94 -8.97
N THR A 81 -27.36 9.09 -9.40
CA THR A 81 -28.39 9.16 -10.45
C THR A 81 -27.84 8.89 -11.85
N VAL A 82 -26.52 9.00 -12.04
CA VAL A 82 -25.86 8.89 -13.35
C VAL A 82 -25.05 7.60 -13.49
N ALA A 83 -24.42 7.15 -12.41
CA ALA A 83 -23.65 5.91 -12.38
C ALA A 83 -23.49 5.38 -10.95
N ARG A 84 -23.25 4.07 -10.83
CA ARG A 84 -22.87 3.46 -9.55
C ARG A 84 -21.53 4.04 -9.08
N LYS A 85 -21.41 4.26 -7.77
CA LYS A 85 -20.14 4.70 -7.16
C LYS A 85 -19.09 3.59 -7.30
N PRO A 86 -17.91 3.88 -7.85
CA PRO A 86 -16.80 2.94 -7.88
C PRO A 86 -16.34 2.54 -6.46
N ASP A 87 -15.85 1.30 -6.31
CA ASP A 87 -15.40 0.81 -5.00
C ASP A 87 -14.22 1.65 -4.48
N PRO A 88 -14.32 2.19 -3.25
CA PRO A 88 -13.24 2.97 -2.64
C PRO A 88 -12.19 2.09 -1.94
N VAL A 89 -12.49 0.81 -1.73
CA VAL A 89 -11.64 -0.15 -1.00
C VAL A 89 -11.51 -1.44 -1.80
N ARG A 90 -10.31 -2.03 -1.78
CA ARG A 90 -10.04 -3.34 -2.39
C ARG A 90 -9.09 -4.15 -1.50
N PHE A 91 -9.32 -5.46 -1.42
CA PHE A 91 -8.38 -6.40 -0.80
C PHE A 91 -7.13 -6.62 -1.64
N CYS A 92 -6.01 -6.78 -0.95
CA CYS A 92 -4.71 -6.98 -1.56
C CYS A 92 -3.83 -7.89 -0.69
N HIS A 93 -2.77 -8.41 -1.28
CA HIS A 93 -1.75 -9.19 -0.57
C HIS A 93 -0.54 -8.31 -0.30
N ILE A 94 -0.06 -8.37 0.94
CA ILE A 94 1.17 -7.73 1.37
C ILE A 94 2.32 -8.71 1.13
N PRO A 95 3.39 -8.33 0.44
CA PRO A 95 4.54 -9.23 0.30
C PRO A 95 5.16 -9.54 1.66
N LYS A 96 5.41 -10.81 1.95
CA LYS A 96 6.11 -11.23 3.18
C LYS A 96 7.54 -10.64 3.20
N PRO A 97 8.05 -10.23 4.38
CA PRO A 97 9.47 -9.96 4.54
C PRO A 97 10.29 -11.19 4.15
N GLN A 98 11.35 -10.98 3.36
CA GLN A 98 12.33 -12.00 3.03
C GLN A 98 13.67 -11.56 3.58
N ASP A 99 14.16 -12.30 4.58
CA ASP A 99 15.46 -12.04 5.19
C ASP A 99 16.59 -12.45 4.24
N CYS A 100 17.72 -11.76 4.35
CA CYS A 100 18.91 -12.17 3.64
C CYS A 100 19.42 -13.53 4.14
N VAL A 101 19.79 -14.40 3.19
CA VAL A 101 20.46 -15.67 3.48
C VAL A 101 21.83 -15.64 2.82
N VAL A 102 22.87 -15.90 3.60
CA VAL A 102 24.26 -16.01 3.13
C VAL A 102 24.73 -17.45 3.19
N SER A 103 25.70 -17.81 2.35
CA SER A 103 26.38 -19.09 2.42
C SER A 103 27.20 -19.21 3.69
N GLN A 104 27.66 -20.43 3.99
CA GLN A 104 28.82 -20.60 4.87
C GLN A 104 30.04 -19.89 4.26
N PHE A 105 30.98 -19.50 5.11
CA PHE A 105 32.26 -18.99 4.65
C PHE A 105 33.03 -20.07 3.89
N SER A 106 33.79 -19.63 2.89
CA SER A 106 34.84 -20.44 2.27
C SER A 106 35.88 -20.84 3.33
N SER A 107 36.72 -21.81 2.99
CA SER A 107 37.99 -22.00 3.68
C SER A 107 38.80 -20.71 3.66
N TRP A 108 39.62 -20.51 4.70
CA TRP A 108 40.59 -19.43 4.74
C TRP A 108 41.55 -19.53 3.56
N SER A 109 41.90 -18.38 2.99
CA SER A 109 42.96 -18.29 2.00
C SER A 109 44.28 -18.74 2.61
N LEU A 110 45.20 -19.15 1.75
CA LEU A 110 46.61 -19.16 2.13
C LEU A 110 46.99 -17.76 2.60
N CYS A 111 47.90 -17.72 3.56
CA CYS A 111 48.40 -16.47 4.09
C CYS A 111 49.16 -15.72 3.01
N ASP A 112 48.79 -14.46 2.80
CA ASP A 112 49.51 -13.57 1.91
C ASP A 112 50.54 -12.78 2.73
N GLY A 113 51.83 -12.99 2.45
CA GLY A 113 52.92 -12.29 3.14
C GLY A 113 53.32 -12.81 4.52
N CYS A 114 53.03 -14.08 4.85
CA CYS A 114 53.44 -14.71 6.13
C CYS A 114 54.96 -14.63 6.37
N GLY A 115 55.38 -13.59 7.10
CA GLY A 115 56.68 -13.34 7.72
C GLY A 115 56.45 -12.69 9.09
N ASP A 116 57.52 -12.37 9.84
CA ASP A 116 57.49 -12.16 11.30
C ASP A 116 56.42 -11.19 11.85
N ASP A 117 55.84 -10.28 11.04
CA ASP A 117 54.88 -9.27 11.53
C ASP A 117 53.56 -9.09 10.73
N VAL A 118 53.29 -9.85 9.64
CA VAL A 118 52.04 -9.70 8.86
C VAL A 118 51.43 -11.05 8.48
N ASN A 119 50.25 -11.37 9.03
CA ASN A 119 49.49 -12.57 8.73
C ASN A 119 48.07 -12.21 8.26
N ASN A 120 47.92 -11.86 6.98
CA ASN A 120 46.61 -11.57 6.40
C ASN A 120 46.03 -12.83 5.74
N GLN A 121 44.87 -13.28 6.23
CA GLN A 121 44.07 -14.33 5.60
C GLN A 121 42.68 -13.79 5.31
N THR A 122 42.13 -14.21 4.19
CA THR A 122 40.80 -13.78 3.75
C THR A 122 39.90 -15.01 3.61
N ARG A 123 38.60 -14.81 3.81
CA ARG A 123 37.57 -15.80 3.50
C ARG A 123 36.40 -15.07 2.89
N VAL A 124 35.66 -15.74 2.01
CA VAL A 124 34.53 -15.14 1.32
C VAL A 124 33.26 -15.93 1.60
N ARG A 125 32.13 -15.25 1.62
CA ARG A 125 30.79 -15.86 1.58
C ARG A 125 29.94 -15.09 0.60
N VAL A 126 28.93 -15.75 0.03
CA VAL A 126 28.06 -15.13 -0.97
C VAL A 126 26.63 -15.00 -0.45
N VAL A 127 25.91 -14.01 -0.96
CA VAL A 127 24.48 -13.84 -0.70
C VAL A 127 23.72 -14.84 -1.57
N ILE A 128 22.97 -15.74 -0.95
CA ILE A 128 22.12 -16.75 -1.60
C ILE A 128 20.72 -16.18 -1.85
N VAL A 129 20.20 -15.42 -0.88
CA VAL A 129 18.90 -14.74 -0.97
C VAL A 129 19.09 -13.29 -0.55
N ALA A 130 18.73 -12.36 -1.44
CA ALA A 130 18.76 -10.94 -1.13
C ALA A 130 17.57 -10.54 -0.23
N PRO A 131 17.74 -9.54 0.65
CA PRO A 131 16.64 -9.08 1.49
C PRO A 131 15.57 -8.38 0.65
N MET A 132 14.29 -8.68 0.90
CA MET A 132 13.15 -8.04 0.23
C MET A 132 12.05 -7.66 1.24
N ASN A 133 11.20 -6.70 0.87
CA ASN A 133 9.99 -6.31 1.62
C ASN A 133 10.23 -5.99 3.11
N GLY A 134 11.36 -5.35 3.42
CA GLY A 134 11.72 -5.01 4.80
C GLY A 134 12.28 -6.18 5.63
N GLY A 135 12.65 -7.30 4.99
CA GLY A 135 13.40 -8.37 5.64
C GLY A 135 14.79 -7.92 6.09
N LYS A 136 15.38 -8.69 7.01
CA LYS A 136 16.66 -8.35 7.64
C LYS A 136 17.79 -8.27 6.60
N PRO A 137 18.63 -7.23 6.65
CA PRO A 137 19.76 -7.10 5.73
C PRO A 137 20.79 -8.21 5.96
N CYS A 138 21.66 -8.42 4.96
CA CYS A 138 22.75 -9.37 5.10
C CYS A 138 23.71 -8.92 6.22
N PRO A 139 24.22 -9.86 7.05
CA PRO A 139 25.24 -9.53 8.03
C PRO A 139 26.50 -8.99 7.32
N GLU A 140 27.14 -7.97 7.91
CA GLU A 140 28.41 -7.45 7.39
C GLU A 140 29.41 -8.60 7.20
N VAL A 141 29.99 -8.64 6.01
CA VAL A 141 30.89 -9.70 5.54
C VAL A 141 32.34 -9.30 5.81
N SER A 142 32.73 -9.17 7.08
CA SER A 142 34.13 -9.00 7.48
C SER A 142 34.81 -10.32 7.83
#